data_AF-A0A6I3LID8-F1
#
_entry.id   AF-A0A6I3LID8-F1
#
_cell.length_a   1.000
_cell.length_b   1.000
_cell.length_c   1.000
_cell.angle_alpha   90.00
_cell.angle_beta   90.00
_cell.angle_gamma   90.00
#
_symmetry.space_group_name_H-M   'P 1'
#
loop_
_entity.id
_entity.type
_entity.pdbx_description
1 polymer ?
#
loop_
_entity_poly.entity_id
_entity_poly.type
_entity_poly.pdbx_seq_one_letter_code
_entity_poly.pdbx_strand_id
1 'polypeptide(L)' 'MSIIFYTYPKCGTCRKAASWLKEHNVTVEAVDITLNPPS' A
#
# COMPACT_ATOMS: atom_id res chain seq x y z
N MET A 1 -14.62 0.12 -8.15
CA MET A 1 -13.20 0.41 -8.41
C MET A 1 -12.45 0.22 -7.11
N SER A 2 -11.62 -0.82 -6.98
CA SER A 2 -10.71 -1.00 -5.84
C SER A 2 -9.40 -0.27 -6.11
N ILE A 3 -8.85 0.41 -5.09
CA ILE A 3 -7.56 1.10 -5.19
C ILE A 3 -6.49 0.11 -4.76
N ILE A 4 -5.55 -0.22 -5.65
CA ILE A 4 -4.44 -1.11 -5.32
C ILE A 4 -3.27 -0.27 -4.80
N PHE A 5 -2.86 -0.54 -3.56
CA PHE A 5 -1.73 0.11 -2.91
C PHE A 5 -0.51 -0.81 -2.95
N TYR A 6 0.31 -0.64 -3.97
CA TYR A 6 1.60 -1.33 -4.08
C TYR A 6 2.57 -0.79 -3.02
N THR A 7 3.00 -1.68 -2.14
CA THR A 7 3.83 -1.34 -0.98
C THR A 7 4.97 -2.34 -0.82
N TYR A 8 6.01 -1.95 -0.09
CA TYR A 8 7.02 -2.88 0.39
C TYR A 8 7.28 -2.63 1.88
N PRO A 9 7.31 -3.68 2.73
CA PRO A 9 7.33 -3.53 4.20
C PRO A 9 8.62 -2.89 4.76
N LYS A 10 9.70 -2.83 3.98
CA LYS A 10 10.93 -2.10 4.35
C LYS A 10 10.90 -0.61 3.98
N CYS A 11 9.79 -0.13 3.41
CA CYS A 11 9.62 1.24 2.96
C CYS A 11 9.18 2.15 4.09
N GLY A 12 10.02 3.12 4.46
CA GLY A 12 9.59 4.17 5.40
C GLY A 12 8.40 4.97 4.85
N THR A 13 8.45 5.33 3.57
CA THR A 13 7.43 6.16 2.90
C THR A 13 6.09 5.42 2.75
N CYS A 14 6.12 4.15 2.36
CA CYS A 14 4.92 3.34 2.13
C CYS A 14 4.19 3.06 3.44
N ARG A 15 4.93 2.95 4.57
CA ARG A 15 4.33 2.84 5.91
C ARG A 15 3.58 4.11 6.30
N LYS A 16 4.17 5.29 6.03
CA LYS A 16 3.51 6.59 6.26
C LYS A 16 2.27 6.75 5.36
N ALA A 17 2.37 6.35 4.10
CA ALA A 17 1.24 6.36 3.17
C ALA A 17 0.10 5.43 3.63
N ALA A 18 0.41 4.22 4.12
CA ALA A 18 -0.59 3.32 4.68
C ALA A 18 -1.31 3.91 5.90
N SER A 19 -0.57 4.59 6.80
CA SER A 19 -1.15 5.33 7.93
C SER A 19 -2.09 6.44 7.47
N TRP A 20 -1.66 7.25 6.49
CA TRP A 20 -2.48 8.32 5.91
C TRP A 20 -3.76 7.78 5.27
N LEU A 21 -3.66 6.70 4.48
CA LEU A 21 -4.82 6.06 3.84
C LEU A 21 -5.82 5.56 4.88
N LYS A 22 -5.33 5.00 6.00
CA LYS A 22 -6.18 4.56 7.12
C LYS A 22 -6.87 5.73 7.82
N GLU A 23 -6.15 6.83 8.08
CA GLU A 23 -6.70 8.04 8.70
C GLU A 23 -7.80 8.67 7.83
N HIS A 24 -7.60 8.68 6.51
CA HIS A 24 -8.56 9.21 5.55
C HIS A 24 -9.68 8.22 5.18
N ASN A 25 -9.78 7.06 5.85
CA ASN A 25 -10.74 5.99 5.56
C ASN A 25 -10.75 5.56 4.08
N VAL A 26 -9.59 5.60 3.43
CA VAL A 26 -9.44 5.16 2.03
C VAL A 26 -9.26 3.66 2.02
N THR A 27 -10.23 2.94 1.46
CA THR A 27 -10.14 1.50 1.28
C THR A 27 -9.18 1.19 0.14
N VAL A 28 -8.04 0.59 0.48
CA VAL A 28 -7.02 0.15 -0.49
C VAL A 28 -6.67 -1.32 -0.29
N GLU A 29 -6.36 -2.01 -1.39
CA GLU A 29 -5.79 -3.35 -1.39
C GLU A 29 -4.27 -3.24 -1.36
N ALA A 30 -3.66 -3.54 -0.21
CA ALA A 30 -2.22 -3.51 -0.07
C ALA A 30 -1.58 -4.73 -0.76
N VAL A 31 -0.73 -4.49 -1.76
CA VAL A 31 0.00 -5.54 -2.50
C VAL A 31 1.49 -5.39 -2.25
N ASP A 32 2.12 -6.45 -1.71
CA ASP A 32 3.57 -6.47 -1.51
C ASP A 32 4.29 -6.80 -2.82
N ILE A 33 4.92 -5.79 -3.41
CA ILE A 33 5.64 -5.93 -4.68
C ILE A 33 6.90 -6.81 -4.59
N THR A 34 7.40 -7.09 -3.37
CA THR A 34 8.55 -7.97 -3.17
C THR A 34 8.17 -9.44 -3.24
N LEU A 35 6.91 -9.77 -2.91
CA LEU A 35 6.36 -11.12 -3.00
C LEU A 35 5.63 -11.33 -4.34
N ASN A 36 4.90 -10.31 -4.81
CA ASN A 36 4.11 -10.35 -6.02
C ASN A 36 4.44 -9.13 -6.91
N PRO A 37 5.55 -9.17 -7.65
CA PRO A 37 5.88 -8.11 -8.59
C PRO A 37 4.84 -8.06 -9.73
N PRO A 38 4.26 -6.89 -10.03
CA PRO A 38 3.47 -6.73 -11.24
C PRO A 38 4.37 -6.81 -12.49
N SER A 39 3.86 -7.44 -13.56
CA SER A 39 4.56 -7.61 -14.85
C SER A 39 4.17 -6.54 -15.86
#